data_AF-A0A941VTU6-F1
#
_entry.id   AF-A0A941VTU6-F1
#
_cell.length_a   1.000
_cell.length_b   1.000
_cell.length_c   1.000
_cell.angle_alpha   90.00
_cell.angle_beta   90.00
_cell.angle_gamma   90.00
#
_symmetry.space_group_name_H-M   'P 1'
#
loop_
_entity.id
_entity.type
_entity.pdbx_description
1 polymer ?
#
loop_
_entity_poly.entity_id
_entity_poly.type
_entity_poly.pdbx_seq_one_letter_code
_entity_poly.pdbx_strand_id
1 'polypeptide(L)' 'MSYNRCLCQKCGNQYATVIDKDEVLQNEVCPNCGEKQLKLLGPLSFTEMNSLFSGGG' A
#
# COMPACT_ATOMS: atom_id res chain seq x y z
N MET A 1 6.31 12.71 7.91
CA MET A 1 5.63 11.41 7.81
C MET A 1 6.07 10.73 6.52
N SER A 2 6.55 9.49 6.59
CA SER A 2 6.84 8.68 5.40
C SER A 2 5.61 7.82 5.12
N TYR A 3 5.12 7.82 3.88
CA TYR A 3 4.02 6.95 3.46
C TYR A 3 4.60 5.70 2.82
N ASN A 4 4.01 4.54 3.10
CA ASN A 4 4.36 3.26 2.51
C ASN A 4 3.23 2.78 1.60
N ARG A 5 3.59 2.12 0.50
CA ARG A 5 2.63 1.46 -0.38
C ARG A 5 2.34 0.08 0.20
N CYS A 6 1.06 -0.23 0.32
CA CYS A 6 0.58 -1.57 0.64
C CYS A 6 -0.25 -2.12 -0.50
N LEU A 7 -0.10 -3.42 -0.74
CA LEU A 7 -0.88 -4.18 -1.70
C LEU A 7 -1.59 -5.31 -0.96
N CYS A 8 -2.90 -5.38 -1.13
CA CYS A 8 -3.65 -6.55 -0.70
C CYS A 8 -3.38 -7.70 -1.65
N GLN A 9 -2.81 -8.80 -1.15
CA GLN A 9 -2.54 -9.99 -1.95
C GLN A 9 -3.81 -10.77 -2.33
N LYS A 10 -4.96 -10.44 -1.72
CA LYS A 10 -6.25 -11.09 -2.00
C LYS A 10 -7.03 -10.41 -3.12
N CYS A 11 -7.20 -9.10 -3.05
CA CYS A 11 -7.93 -8.35 -4.06
C CYS A 11 -7.02 -7.64 -5.08
N GLY A 12 -5.70 -7.63 -4.86
CA GLY A 12 -4.74 -6.91 -5.71
C GLY A 12 -4.77 -5.40 -5.55
N ASN A 13 -5.61 -4.86 -4.66
CA ASN A 13 -5.77 -3.42 -4.50
C ASN A 13 -4.54 -2.83 -3.78
N GLN A 14 -4.09 -1.67 -4.27
CA GLN A 14 -2.93 -0.96 -3.75
C GLN A 14 -3.39 0.34 -3.08
N TYR A 15 -2.83 0.66 -1.93
CA TYR A 15 -3.13 1.89 -1.22
C TYR A 15 -1.94 2.39 -0.42
N ALA A 16 -1.96 3.69 -0.11
CA ALA A 16 -0.97 4.33 0.74
C ALA A 16 -1.37 4.17 2.21
N THR A 17 -0.41 3.78 3.04
CA THR A 17 -0.56 3.76 4.50
C THR A 17 0.60 4.49 5.14
N VAL A 18 0.42 4.95 6.37
CA VAL A 18 1.50 5.52 7.20
C VAL A 18 2.23 4.45 8.01
N ILE A 19 1.77 3.21 7.95
CA ILE A 19 2.36 2.08 8.66
C ILE A 19 3.71 1.76 8.05
N ASP A 20 4.76 1.77 8.86
CA ASP A 20 6.13 1.39 8.48
C ASP A 20 6.54 0.00 8.94
N LYS A 21 5.73 -0.65 9.78
CA LYS A 21 6.00 -1.98 10.34
C LYS A 21 5.04 -3.01 9.78
N ASP A 22 5.59 -4.08 9.21
CA ASP A 22 4.81 -5.23 8.72
C ASP A 22 3.91 -5.82 9.82
N GLU A 23 4.38 -5.86 11.07
CA GLU A 23 3.63 -6.37 12.23
C GLU A 23 2.30 -5.63 12.45
N VAL A 24 2.32 -4.30 12.27
CA VAL A 24 1.13 -3.46 12.40
C VAL A 24 0.26 -3.62 11.15
N LEU A 25 0.87 -3.80 9.99
CA LEU A 25 0.17 -4.05 8.73
C LEU A 25 -0.60 -5.38 8.73
N GLN A 26 -0.03 -6.45 9.30
CA GLN A 26 -0.69 -7.75 9.46
C GLN A 26 -1.92 -7.68 10.39
N ASN A 27 -2.00 -6.65 11.24
CA ASN A 27 -3.17 -6.38 12.07
C ASN A 27 -4.23 -5.54 11.35
N GLU A 28 -3.87 -4.85 10.27
CA GLU A 28 -4.82 -4.16 9.42
C GLU A 28 -5.57 -5.11 8.49
N VAL A 29 -6.78 -4.70 8.14
CA VAL A 29 -7.62 -5.37 7.14
C VAL A 29 -7.64 -4.51 5.89
N CYS A 30 -7.62 -5.14 4.74
CA CYS A 30 -7.80 -4.43 3.49
C CYS A 30 -9.17 -3.74 3.51
N PRO A 31 -9.26 -2.41 3.34
CA PRO A 31 -10.54 -1.70 3.36
C PRO A 31 -11.45 -2.08 2.18
N ASN A 32 -10.90 -2.74 1.14
CA ASN A 32 -11.65 -3.15 -0.03
C ASN A 32 -12.28 -4.54 0.11
N CYS A 33 -11.55 -5.51 0.67
CA CYS A 33 -12.01 -6.90 0.75
C CYS A 33 -12.07 -7.49 2.16
N GLY A 34 -11.65 -6.74 3.19
CA GLY A 34 -11.68 -7.15 4.60
C GLY A 34 -10.61 -8.17 5.01
N GLU A 35 -9.71 -8.55 4.11
CA GLU A 35 -8.67 -9.56 4.37
C GLU A 35 -7.39 -8.94 4.95
N LYS A 36 -6.73 -9.66 5.87
CA LYS A 36 -5.48 -9.23 6.53
C LYS A 36 -4.21 -9.49 5.73
N GLN A 37 -4.33 -10.07 4.53
CA GLN A 37 -3.20 -10.40 3.67
C GLN A 37 -2.72 -9.16 2.92
N LEU A 38 -2.10 -8.25 3.66
CA LEU A 38 -1.51 -7.02 3.19
C LEU A 38 0.00 -7.21 3.10
N LYS A 39 0.57 -6.77 1.98
CA LYS A 39 2.01 -6.79 1.74
C LYS A 39 2.51 -5.36 1.62
N LEU A 40 3.47 -4.99 2.44
CA LEU A 40 4.18 -3.72 2.30
C LEU A 40 5.08 -3.82 1.07
N LEU A 41 4.85 -2.96 0.09
CA LEU A 41 5.69 -2.87 -1.11
C LEU A 41 6.90 -1.96 -0.89
N GLY A 42 6.88 -1.16 0.18
CA GLY A 42 7.95 -0.26 0.57
C GLY A 42 7.49 1.20 0.62
N PRO A 43 8.42 2.13 0.85
CA PRO A 43 8.13 3.56 0.91
C PRO A 43 7.65 4.08 -0.44
N LEU A 44 6.55 4.85 -0.42
CA LEU A 44 6.10 5.63 -1.58
C LEU A 44 7.16 6.67 -1.90
N SER A 45 7.98 6.37 -2.89
CA SER A 45 8.93 7.33 -3.43
C SER A 45 8.16 8.38 -4.23
N PHE A 46 8.63 9.64 -4.20
CA PHE A 46 8.03 10.74 -4.97
C PHE A 46 7.85 10.41 -6.46
N THR A 47 8.78 9.61 -7.01
CA THR A 47 8.74 9.10 -8.38
C THR A 47 7.57 8.14 -8.64
N GLU A 48 7.22 7.28 -7.67
CA GLU A 48 6.11 6.33 -7.80
C GLU A 48 4.74 6.95 -7.51
N MET A 49 4.72 8.01 -6.69
CA MET A 49 3.53 8.85 -6.54
C MET A 49 3.15 9.41 -7.92
N ASN A 50 4.14 9.89 -8.69
CA ASN A 50 3.90 10.39 -10.03
C ASN A 50 3.38 9.31 -10.98
N SER A 51 3.82 8.05 -10.86
CA SER A 51 3.34 6.94 -11.69
C SER A 51 1.93 6.44 -11.34
N LEU A 52 1.46 6.63 -10.10
CA LEU A 52 0.06 6.35 -9.74
C LEU A 52 -0.91 7.42 -10.25
N PHE A 53 -0.43 8.65 -10.46
CA PHE A 53 -1.22 9.76 -11.01
C PHE A 53 -1.00 9.99 -12.52
N SER A 54 0.10 9.50 -13.09
CA SER A 54 0.47 9.68 -14.49
C SER A 54 0.33 8.36 -15.25
N GLY A 55 -0.91 7.97 -15.53
CA GLY A 55 -1.16 7.27 -16.79
C GLY A 55 -0.87 8.24 -17.93
N GLY A 56 0.11 7.92 -18.78
CA GLY A 56 0.24 8.51 -20.11
C GLY A 56 1.39 9.50 -20.28
N GLY A 57 2.42 9.01 -20.96
CA GLY A 57 3.40 9.76 -21.73
C GLY A 57 3.95 8.86 -22.82
#